data_AF-A0A0C1KE26-F1
#
_entry.id   AF-A0A0C1KE26-F1
#
_cell.length_a   1.000
_cell.length_b   1.000
_cell.length_c   1.000
_cell.angle_alpha   90.00
_cell.angle_beta   90.00
_cell.angle_gamma   90.00
#
_symmetry.space_group_name_H-M   'P 1'
#
loop_
_entity.id
_entity.type
_entity.pdbx_description
1 polymer ?
#
loop_
_entity_poly.entity_id
_entity_poly.type
_entity_poly.pdbx_seq_one_letter_code
_entity_poly.pdbx_strand_id
1 'polypeptide(L)'
;MIPSISTSNTHPNFRLAVSENIEDAVSGKLMTRAVTLFPCGHTFNEETVISCLARNKLCPLDSQLIERHTPNPTIRLQAQIAEADFLSEFFRERYIALLGHLLNAPSIKAIPSLASLLENQFKTLMSQFGEQLTNEERLNYNWTKNLLDKNEKVRLFAFKRLQQSYQRSTSPSMVSPPSVFTSS
;
A
#
# COMPACT_ATOMS: atom_id res chain seq x y z
N MET A 1 8.29 50.37 -23.67
CA MET A 1 8.77 49.45 -22.61
C MET A 1 7.54 48.85 -21.95
N ILE A 2 7.38 47.54 -22.02
CA ILE A 2 6.26 46.79 -21.42
C ILE A 2 6.80 46.21 -20.09
N PRO A 3 6.10 46.33 -18.95
CA PRO A 3 6.54 45.66 -17.73
C PRO A 3 6.26 44.16 -17.83
N SER A 4 7.28 43.36 -17.55
CA SER A 4 7.22 41.91 -17.46
C SER A 4 6.31 41.50 -16.30
N ILE A 5 5.29 40.68 -16.60
CA ILE A 5 4.47 40.02 -15.59
C ILE A 5 5.25 38.78 -15.14
N SER A 6 6.01 38.92 -14.06
CA SER A 6 6.57 37.79 -13.34
C SER A 6 5.43 37.05 -12.67
N THR A 7 5.02 35.91 -13.22
CA THR A 7 4.16 34.95 -12.50
C THR A 7 4.98 34.30 -11.40
N SER A 8 5.12 34.98 -10.26
CA SER A 8 5.58 34.35 -9.03
C SER A 8 4.51 33.34 -8.63
N ASN A 9 4.82 32.05 -8.80
CA ASN A 9 3.97 30.94 -8.38
C ASN A 9 4.02 30.87 -6.84
N THR A 10 3.29 31.78 -6.20
CA THR A 10 3.16 31.85 -4.76
C THR A 10 2.06 30.89 -4.34
N HIS A 11 2.41 29.62 -4.15
CA HIS A 11 1.63 28.74 -3.27
C HIS A 11 2.51 28.12 -2.17
N PRO A 12 2.89 28.90 -1.12
CA PRO A 12 3.62 28.35 0.02
C PRO A 12 2.73 28.01 1.24
N ASN A 13 1.40 28.27 1.25
CA ASN A 13 0.65 28.26 2.53
C ASN A 13 -0.53 27.28 2.67
N PHE A 14 -0.96 26.57 1.62
CA PHE A 14 -2.07 25.60 1.77
C PHE A 14 -1.62 24.17 2.14
N ARG A 15 -0.37 23.81 1.85
CA ARG A 15 0.18 22.46 2.12
C ARG A 15 0.64 22.24 3.56
N LEU A 16 1.18 23.26 4.22
CA LEU A 16 1.75 23.14 5.57
C LEU A 16 0.70 23.22 6.69
N ALA A 17 -0.35 24.03 6.52
CA ALA A 17 -1.34 24.24 7.58
C ALA A 17 -2.34 23.07 7.72
N VAL A 18 -2.48 22.22 6.69
CA VAL A 18 -3.36 21.04 6.73
C VAL A 18 -2.60 19.80 7.20
N SER A 19 -1.29 19.67 6.92
CA SER A 19 -0.50 18.46 7.23
C SER A 19 -0.29 18.24 8.73
N GLU A 20 -0.01 19.28 9.51
CA GLU A 20 0.25 19.13 10.96
C GLU A 20 -0.96 18.60 11.75
N ASN A 21 -2.18 18.80 11.25
CA ASN A 21 -3.41 18.39 11.93
C ASN A 21 -3.95 17.03 11.48
N ILE A 22 -3.35 16.41 10.45
CA ILE A 22 -3.80 15.11 9.90
C ILE A 22 -2.75 14.02 10.03
N GLU A 23 -1.58 14.32 10.59
CA GLU A 23 -0.53 13.35 10.91
C GLU A 23 -0.62 12.95 12.39
N ASP A 24 -0.42 11.66 12.63
CA ASP A 24 -0.38 11.12 13.98
C ASP A 24 0.93 11.54 14.66
N ALA A 25 0.82 12.31 15.74
CA ALA A 25 1.97 12.84 16.49
C ALA A 25 2.92 11.77 17.07
N VAL A 26 2.46 10.52 17.22
CA VAL A 26 3.26 9.41 17.74
C VAL A 26 3.90 8.61 16.60
N SER A 27 3.14 8.30 15.55
CA SER A 27 3.62 7.44 14.47
C SER A 27 4.19 8.19 13.25
N GLY A 28 3.95 9.50 13.13
CA GLY A 28 4.33 10.33 11.99
C GLY A 28 3.60 9.96 10.69
N LYS A 29 2.54 9.15 10.77
CA LYS A 29 1.76 8.69 9.61
C LYS A 29 0.48 9.49 9.47
N LEU A 30 0.01 9.68 8.23
CA LEU A 30 -1.32 10.22 7.96
C LEU A 30 -2.41 9.42 8.70
N MET A 31 -3.37 10.14 9.28
CA MET A 31 -4.43 9.59 10.11
C MET A 31 -5.61 9.02 9.29
N THR A 32 -5.34 8.08 8.38
CA THR A 32 -6.37 7.46 7.51
C THR A 32 -7.37 6.60 8.31
N ARG A 33 -6.98 6.20 9.53
CA ARG A 33 -7.82 5.55 10.55
C ARG A 33 -7.86 6.38 11.83
N ALA A 34 -8.13 7.68 11.72
CA ALA A 34 -8.21 8.59 12.86
C ALA A 34 -9.28 8.20 13.88
N VAL A 35 -8.92 8.27 15.16
CA VAL A 35 -9.75 8.04 16.34
C VAL A 35 -9.48 9.15 17.36
N THR A 36 -10.55 9.76 17.86
CA THR A 36 -10.51 10.80 18.89
C THR A 36 -10.71 10.21 20.28
N LEU A 37 -9.86 10.60 21.23
CA LEU A 37 -9.88 10.17 22.62
C LEU A 37 -10.71 11.12 23.49
N PHE A 38 -11.35 10.58 24.52
CA PHE A 38 -12.08 11.36 25.52
C PHE A 38 -11.56 11.07 26.93
N PRO A 39 -11.50 12.09 27.80
CA PRO A 39 -12.05 13.45 27.63
C PRO A 39 -11.14 14.46 26.89
N CYS A 40 -9.88 14.12 26.65
CA CYS A 40 -8.87 15.09 26.19
C CYS A 40 -9.08 15.64 24.76
N GLY A 41 -9.84 14.96 23.90
CA GLY A 41 -10.13 15.41 22.53
C GLY A 41 -9.00 15.20 21.51
N HIS A 42 -7.86 14.65 21.93
CA HIS A 42 -6.74 14.37 21.03
C HIS A 42 -7.09 13.25 20.04
N THR A 43 -6.57 13.35 18.82
CA THR A 43 -6.85 12.41 17.73
C THR A 43 -5.55 11.75 17.28
N PHE A 44 -5.59 10.42 17.09
CA PHE A 44 -4.46 9.61 16.64
C PHE A 44 -4.93 8.55 15.64
N ASN A 45 -3.99 7.82 15.02
CA ASN A 45 -4.37 6.59 14.33
C ASN A 45 -4.83 5.53 15.31
N GLU A 46 -5.79 4.73 14.86
CA GLU A 46 -6.36 3.62 15.62
C GLU A 46 -5.30 2.66 16.18
N GLU A 47 -4.21 2.39 15.45
CA GLU A 47 -3.10 1.55 15.92
C GLU A 47 -2.39 2.15 17.14
N THR A 48 -2.17 3.47 17.13
CA THR A 48 -1.59 4.21 18.26
C THR A 48 -2.52 4.12 19.47
N VAL A 49 -3.83 4.32 19.26
CA VAL A 49 -4.84 4.22 20.33
C VAL A 49 -4.88 2.81 20.92
N ILE A 50 -4.88 1.77 20.09
CA ILE A 50 -4.85 0.37 20.55
C ILE A 50 -3.59 0.12 21.40
N SER A 51 -2.43 0.61 20.97
CA SER A 51 -1.18 0.49 21.71
C SER A 51 -1.25 1.18 23.08
N CYS A 52 -1.82 2.40 23.15
CA CYS A 52 -2.03 3.11 24.41
C CYS A 52 -2.98 2.34 25.35
N LEU A 53 -4.09 1.82 24.83
CA LEU A 53 -5.07 1.05 25.60
C LEU A 53 -4.50 -0.26 26.15
N ALA A 54 -3.58 -0.90 25.41
CA ALA A 54 -2.91 -2.12 25.84
C ALA A 54 -1.81 -1.88 26.91
N ARG A 55 -1.27 -0.66 27.01
CA ARG A 55 -0.19 -0.31 27.93
C ARG A 55 -0.72 0.20 29.27
N ASN A 56 -1.00 1.49 29.36
CA ASN A 56 -1.39 2.19 30.58
C ASN A 56 -2.72 2.93 30.45
N LYS A 57 -3.39 2.83 29.29
CA LYS A 57 -4.63 3.54 28.96
C LYS A 57 -4.50 5.06 29.11
N LEU A 58 -3.31 5.61 28.92
CA LEU A 58 -3.08 7.06 28.96
C LEU A 58 -2.92 7.61 27.56
N CYS A 59 -3.45 8.81 27.34
CA CYS A 59 -3.21 9.59 26.14
C CYS A 59 -1.71 9.95 26.05
N PRO A 60 -1.08 9.78 24.86
CA PRO A 60 0.36 9.95 24.72
C PRO A 60 0.84 11.41 24.80
N LEU A 61 -0.07 12.40 24.65
CA LEU A 61 0.29 13.82 24.66
C LEU A 61 0.20 14.47 26.04
N ASP A 62 -0.87 14.17 26.79
CA ASP A 62 -1.18 14.83 28.07
C ASP A 62 -1.25 13.85 29.26
N SER A 63 -1.01 12.56 29.01
CA SER A 63 -1.10 11.49 30.01
C SER A 63 -2.46 11.38 30.71
N GLN A 64 -3.54 11.93 30.13
CA GLN A 64 -4.89 11.76 30.68
C GLN A 64 -5.40 10.34 30.44
N LEU A 65 -6.22 9.84 31.38
CA LEU A 65 -6.86 8.53 31.26
C LEU A 65 -7.83 8.52 30.07
N ILE A 66 -7.69 7.51 29.21
CA ILE A 66 -8.58 7.29 28.08
C ILE A 66 -9.82 6.55 28.59
N GLU A 67 -10.94 7.26 28.70
CA GLU A 67 -12.23 6.66 29.05
C GLU A 67 -12.91 6.05 27.83
N ARG A 68 -12.83 6.74 26.70
CA ARG A 68 -13.58 6.44 25.47
C ARG A 68 -12.75 6.84 24.26
N HIS A 69 -13.03 6.19 23.14
CA HIS A 69 -12.43 6.52 21.86
C HIS A 69 -13.47 6.34 20.76
N THR A 70 -13.55 7.29 19.82
CA THR A 70 -14.51 7.24 18.72
C THR A 70 -13.83 7.55 17.39
N PRO A 71 -14.21 6.89 16.29
CA PRO A 71 -13.69 7.25 14.96
C PRO A 71 -13.93 8.73 14.62
N ASN A 72 -12.96 9.38 14.00
CA ASN A 72 -13.08 10.76 13.53
C ASN A 72 -13.21 10.81 12.00
N PRO A 73 -14.43 10.89 11.44
CA PRO A 73 -14.64 10.80 10.00
C PRO A 73 -14.04 11.99 9.23
N THR A 74 -14.01 13.18 9.83
CA THR A 74 -13.47 14.39 9.20
C THR A 74 -11.97 14.26 8.97
N ILE A 75 -11.20 13.92 10.02
CA ILE A 75 -9.76 13.72 9.91
C ILE A 75 -9.45 12.55 8.97
N ARG A 76 -10.22 11.46 9.02
CA ARG A 76 -10.05 10.33 8.10
C ARG A 76 -10.20 10.76 6.64
N LEU A 77 -11.21 11.57 6.32
CA LEU A 77 -11.42 12.08 4.98
C LEU A 77 -10.27 13.00 4.54
N GLN A 78 -9.85 13.93 5.40
CA GLN A 78 -8.74 14.83 5.09
C GLN A 78 -7.43 14.07 4.88
N ALA A 79 -7.13 13.10 5.75
CA ALA A 79 -5.96 12.23 5.60
C ALA A 79 -6.02 11.38 4.32
N GLN A 80 -7.20 10.89 3.93
CA GLN A 80 -7.39 10.16 2.66
C GLN A 80 -7.19 11.05 1.44
N ILE A 81 -7.67 12.29 1.46
CA ILE A 81 -7.45 13.26 0.37
C ILE A 81 -5.95 13.58 0.28
N ALA A 82 -5.31 13.87 1.41
CA ALA A 82 -3.87 14.13 1.45
C ALA A 82 -3.04 12.92 0.99
N GLU A 83 -3.43 11.71 1.38
CA GLU A 83 -2.80 10.48 0.90
C GLU A 83 -3.01 10.34 -0.61
N ALA A 84 -4.23 10.55 -1.12
CA ALA A 84 -4.51 10.48 -2.55
C ALA A 84 -3.70 11.53 -3.35
N ASP A 85 -3.60 12.76 -2.83
CA ASP A 85 -2.83 13.85 -3.45
C ASP A 85 -1.33 13.57 -3.42
N PHE A 86 -0.80 13.11 -2.29
CA PHE A 86 0.60 12.68 -2.16
C PHE A 86 0.89 11.52 -3.12
N LEU A 87 0.03 10.52 -3.12
CA LEU A 87 0.14 9.42 -4.06
C LEU A 87 0.06 9.96 -5.50
N SER A 88 -0.77 10.98 -5.79
CA SER A 88 -0.95 11.63 -7.11
C SER A 88 0.33 12.27 -7.62
N GLU A 89 1.12 12.87 -6.73
CA GLU A 89 2.42 13.44 -7.08
C GLU A 89 3.42 12.37 -7.46
N PHE A 90 3.36 11.20 -6.82
CA PHE A 90 4.24 10.07 -7.11
C PHE A 90 3.58 9.03 -8.03
N PHE A 91 2.41 9.29 -8.60
CA PHE A 91 1.63 8.27 -9.31
C PHE A 91 2.38 7.83 -10.58
N ARG A 92 3.07 8.77 -11.25
CA ARG A 92 3.87 8.49 -12.45
C ARG A 92 5.11 7.67 -12.11
N GLU A 93 5.87 8.07 -11.10
CA GLU A 93 7.07 7.37 -10.62
C GLU A 93 6.73 5.95 -10.15
N ARG A 94 5.61 5.81 -9.42
CA ARG A 94 5.09 4.50 -9.02
C ARG A 94 4.63 3.67 -10.21
N TYR A 95 4.06 4.29 -11.24
CA TYR A 95 3.66 3.56 -12.43
C TYR A 95 4.88 3.09 -13.23
N ILE A 96 5.88 3.96 -13.40
CA ILE A 96 7.18 3.62 -14.00
C ILE A 96 7.83 2.47 -13.23
N ALA A 97 7.92 2.55 -11.91
CA ALA A 97 8.50 1.49 -11.09
C ALA A 97 7.74 0.16 -11.23
N LEU A 98 6.41 0.19 -11.25
CA LEU A 98 5.57 -0.99 -11.49
C LEU A 98 5.83 -1.62 -12.86
N LEU A 99 5.86 -0.81 -13.92
CA LEU A 99 6.15 -1.29 -15.26
C LEU A 99 7.57 -1.86 -15.36
N GLY A 100 8.56 -1.20 -14.74
CA GLY A 100 9.92 -1.71 -14.66
C GLY A 100 10.00 -3.07 -13.97
N HIS A 101 9.27 -3.27 -12.87
CA HIS A 101 9.16 -4.56 -12.20
C HIS A 101 8.54 -5.63 -13.12
N LEU A 102 7.42 -5.32 -13.77
CA LEU A 102 6.72 -6.25 -14.67
C LEU A 102 7.56 -6.61 -15.89
N LEU A 103 8.24 -5.65 -16.51
CA LEU A 103 9.13 -5.88 -17.66
C LEU A 103 10.31 -6.79 -17.31
N ASN A 104 10.74 -6.79 -16.05
CA ASN A 104 11.77 -7.70 -15.57
C ASN A 104 11.25 -9.13 -15.31
N ALA A 105 9.94 -9.32 -15.17
CA ALA A 105 9.33 -10.61 -14.87
C ALA A 105 9.46 -11.61 -16.05
N PRO A 106 9.92 -12.86 -15.80
CA PRO A 106 10.08 -13.86 -16.86
C PRO A 106 8.79 -14.16 -17.61
N SER A 107 7.65 -14.16 -16.92
CA SER A 107 6.33 -14.42 -17.52
C SER A 107 5.89 -13.34 -18.50
N ILE A 108 6.36 -12.10 -18.32
CA ILE A 108 6.07 -10.99 -19.25
C ILE A 108 7.03 -11.07 -20.44
N LYS A 109 8.32 -11.35 -20.19
CA LYS A 109 9.33 -11.56 -21.24
C LYS A 109 8.98 -12.72 -22.19
N ALA A 110 8.28 -13.73 -21.67
CA ALA A 110 7.78 -14.86 -22.47
C ALA A 110 6.66 -14.46 -23.47
N ILE A 111 6.09 -13.26 -23.36
CA ILE A 111 5.03 -12.75 -24.25
C ILE A 111 5.55 -11.46 -24.93
N PRO A 112 6.27 -11.57 -26.07
CA PRO A 112 6.96 -10.44 -26.69
C PRO A 112 6.06 -9.26 -27.08
N SER A 113 4.82 -9.54 -27.50
CA SER A 113 3.82 -8.51 -27.85
C SER A 113 3.37 -7.69 -26.63
N LEU A 114 3.23 -8.34 -25.47
CA LEU A 114 2.91 -7.65 -24.23
C LEU A 114 4.12 -6.89 -23.70
N ALA A 115 5.31 -7.49 -23.73
CA ALA A 115 6.55 -6.84 -23.29
C ALA A 115 6.83 -5.56 -24.10
N SER A 116 6.70 -5.60 -25.43
CA SER A 116 6.93 -4.42 -26.28
C SER A 116 5.88 -3.32 -26.03
N LEU A 117 4.62 -3.68 -25.81
CA LEU A 117 3.57 -2.73 -25.44
C LEU A 117 3.90 -2.02 -24.11
N LEU A 118 4.30 -2.79 -23.09
CA LEU A 118 4.65 -2.25 -21.77
C LEU A 118 5.94 -1.42 -21.83
N GLU A 119 6.93 -1.80 -22.65
CA GLU A 119 8.15 -1.00 -22.87
C GLU A 119 7.85 0.34 -23.52
N ASN A 120 6.94 0.36 -24.51
CA ASN A 120 6.51 1.60 -25.15
C ASN A 120 5.84 2.52 -24.13
N GLN A 121 4.91 1.99 -23.31
CA GLN A 121 4.30 2.76 -22.23
C GLN A 121 5.32 3.25 -21.20
N PHE A 122 6.28 2.40 -20.81
CA PHE A 122 7.35 2.77 -19.88
C PHE A 122 8.19 3.93 -20.43
N LYS A 123 8.59 3.88 -21.71
CA LYS A 123 9.35 4.96 -22.37
C LYS A 123 8.55 6.26 -22.42
N THR A 124 7.26 6.19 -22.78
CA THR A 124 6.38 7.36 -22.80
C THR A 124 6.29 7.99 -21.40
N LEU A 125 6.06 7.19 -20.36
CA LEU A 125 5.97 7.71 -18.99
C LEU A 125 7.28 8.32 -18.52
N MET A 126 8.43 7.71 -18.84
CA MET A 126 9.76 8.23 -18.53
C MET A 126 10.07 9.53 -19.28
N SER A 127 9.55 9.73 -20.49
CA SER A 127 9.77 10.98 -21.25
C SER A 127 9.04 12.18 -20.63
N GLN A 128 8.01 11.93 -19.83
CA GLN A 128 7.19 12.92 -19.14
C GLN A 128 7.40 12.86 -17.62
N PHE A 129 8.61 12.48 -17.19
CA PHE A 129 8.93 12.30 -15.77
C PHE A 129 8.69 13.60 -14.97
N GLY A 130 8.04 13.49 -13.81
CA GLY A 130 7.65 14.65 -12.99
C GLY A 130 6.35 15.34 -13.41
N GLU A 131 5.75 14.98 -14.55
CA GLU A 131 4.39 15.44 -14.90
C GLU A 131 3.31 14.58 -14.21
N GLN A 132 2.16 15.17 -13.95
CA GLN A 132 1.04 14.41 -13.40
C GLN A 132 0.53 13.37 -14.42
N LEU A 133 0.08 12.20 -13.95
CA LEU A 133 -0.62 11.26 -14.83
C LEU A 133 -1.95 11.84 -15.30
N THR A 134 -2.22 11.71 -16.59
CA THR A 134 -3.54 11.89 -17.19
C THR A 134 -4.54 10.88 -16.61
N ASN A 135 -5.84 11.16 -16.76
CA ASN A 135 -6.89 10.26 -16.27
C ASN A 135 -6.80 8.86 -16.91
N GLU A 136 -6.45 8.79 -18.20
CA GLU A 136 -6.26 7.53 -18.90
C GLU A 136 -5.09 6.75 -18.33
N GLU A 137 -3.94 7.40 -18.10
CA GLU A 137 -2.78 6.73 -17.51
C GLU A 137 -3.04 6.27 -16.07
N ARG A 138 -3.86 7.00 -15.29
CA ARG A 138 -4.30 6.57 -13.95
C ARG A 138 -5.16 5.30 -14.01
N LEU A 139 -6.09 5.24 -14.98
CA LEU A 139 -6.88 4.03 -15.21
C LEU A 139 -5.97 2.86 -15.64
N ASN A 140 -5.03 3.11 -16.54
CA ASN A 140 -4.07 2.11 -17.01
C ASN A 140 -3.16 1.60 -15.88
N TYR A 141 -2.70 2.49 -14.98
CA TYR A 141 -1.98 2.10 -13.77
C TYR A 141 -2.81 1.15 -12.90
N ASN A 142 -4.07 1.50 -12.63
CA ASN A 142 -4.95 0.67 -11.79
C ASN A 142 -5.21 -0.70 -12.43
N TRP A 143 -5.44 -0.73 -13.74
CA TRP A 143 -5.57 -1.98 -14.50
C TRP A 143 -4.29 -2.81 -14.42
N THR A 144 -3.14 -2.22 -14.73
CA THR A 144 -1.82 -2.89 -14.69
C THR A 144 -1.52 -3.48 -13.31
N LYS A 145 -1.74 -2.70 -12.25
CA LYS A 145 -1.50 -3.11 -10.87
C LYS A 145 -2.41 -4.27 -10.44
N ASN A 146 -3.70 -4.21 -10.76
CA ASN A 146 -4.64 -5.24 -10.34
C ASN A 146 -4.54 -6.50 -11.21
N LEU A 147 -4.44 -6.33 -12.53
CA LEU A 147 -4.49 -7.43 -13.49
C LEU A 147 -3.17 -8.18 -13.59
N LEU A 148 -2.03 -7.48 -13.56
CA LEU A 148 -0.72 -8.08 -13.82
C LEU A 148 0.05 -8.34 -12.51
N ASP A 149 0.21 -7.35 -11.63
CA ASP A 149 0.98 -7.50 -10.37
C ASP A 149 0.21 -8.30 -9.29
N LYS A 150 -1.00 -7.88 -8.94
CA LYS A 150 -1.74 -8.58 -7.86
C LYS A 150 -2.15 -9.99 -8.25
N ASN A 151 -2.58 -10.22 -9.49
CA ASN A 151 -2.92 -11.56 -9.94
C ASN A 151 -1.69 -12.47 -10.09
N GLU A 152 -0.48 -11.94 -10.31
CA GLU A 152 0.73 -12.76 -10.19
C GLU A 152 0.83 -13.36 -8.78
N LYS A 153 0.63 -12.57 -7.73
CA LYS A 153 0.65 -13.04 -6.34
C LYS A 153 -0.42 -14.12 -6.09
N VAL A 154 -1.61 -13.94 -6.66
CA VAL A 154 -2.70 -14.95 -6.59
C VAL A 154 -2.31 -16.23 -7.33
N ARG A 155 -1.74 -16.12 -8.54
CA ARG A 155 -1.28 -17.27 -9.34
C ARG A 155 -0.15 -18.02 -8.63
N LEU A 156 0.84 -17.31 -8.07
CA LEU A 156 1.92 -17.90 -7.28
C LEU A 156 1.39 -18.59 -6.02
N PHE A 157 0.42 -17.98 -5.33
CA PHE A 157 -0.24 -18.60 -4.18
C PHE A 157 -0.97 -19.89 -4.56
N ALA A 158 -1.77 -19.85 -5.64
CA ALA A 158 -2.50 -21.02 -6.13
C ALA A 158 -1.54 -22.15 -6.56
N PHE A 159 -0.47 -21.81 -7.28
CA PHE A 159 0.56 -22.76 -7.68
C PHE A 159 1.27 -23.39 -6.48
N LYS A 160 1.67 -22.58 -5.49
CA LYS A 160 2.28 -23.07 -4.25
C LYS A 160 1.34 -23.97 -3.46
N ARG A 161 0.04 -23.64 -3.39
CA ARG A 161 -0.99 -24.48 -2.76
C ARG A 161 -1.16 -25.81 -3.49
N LEU A 162 -1.22 -25.79 -4.83
CA LEU A 162 -1.27 -26.99 -5.66
C LEU A 162 -0.04 -27.89 -5.42
N GLN A 163 1.17 -27.32 -5.47
CA GLN A 163 2.40 -28.07 -5.24
C GLN A 163 2.46 -28.70 -3.83
N GLN A 164 1.97 -27.99 -2.80
CA GLN A 164 1.85 -28.53 -1.45
C GLN A 164 0.86 -29.70 -1.37
N SER A 165 -0.27 -29.65 -2.09
CA SER A 165 -1.19 -30.79 -2.15
C SER A 165 -0.58 -32.00 -2.84
N TYR A 166 0.19 -31.81 -3.92
CA TYR A 166 0.89 -32.90 -4.63
C TYR A 166 2.06 -33.48 -3.81
N GLN A 167 2.78 -32.67 -3.03
CA GLN A 167 3.84 -33.19 -2.15
C GLN A 167 3.28 -33.95 -0.94
N ARG A 168 2.10 -33.58 -0.44
CA ARG A 168 1.48 -34.27 0.71
C ARG A 168 0.91 -35.65 0.33
N SER A 169 0.62 -35.87 -0.95
CA SER A 169 0.17 -37.16 -1.48
C SER A 169 1.30 -38.19 -1.67
N THR A 170 2.57 -37.79 -1.57
CA THR A 170 3.72 -38.68 -1.73
C THR A 170 4.37 -38.96 -0.38
N SER A 171 3.63 -39.61 0.52
CA SER A 171 4.22 -40.29 1.67
C SER A 171 4.32 -41.78 1.31
N PRO A 172 5.52 -42.40 1.28
CA PRO A 172 5.62 -43.82 1.03
C PRO A 172 5.03 -44.57 2.23
N SER A 173 4.05 -45.43 1.96
CA SER A 173 3.56 -46.40 2.94
C SER A 173 4.72 -47.31 3.35
N MET A 174 5.23 -47.15 4.57
CA MET A 174 6.09 -48.15 5.20
C MET A 174 5.23 -49.38 5.50
N VAL A 175 5.21 -50.33 4.56
CA VAL A 175 4.65 -51.65 4.79
C VAL A 175 5.68 -52.46 5.59
N SER A 176 5.44 -52.64 6.89
CA SER A 176 6.10 -53.69 7.68
C SER A 176 5.25 -54.96 7.62
N PRO A 177 5.79 -56.14 7.24
CA PRO A 177 5.13 -57.42 7.48
C PRO A 177 5.57 -58.05 8.83
N PRO A 178 4.79 -59.01 9.36
CA PRO A 178 4.69 -59.27 10.79
C PRO A 178 5.70 -60.30 11.33
N SER A 179 6.06 -60.15 12.61
CA SER A 179 6.78 -61.15 13.39
C SER A 179 5.94 -62.43 13.55
N VAL A 180 6.48 -63.56 13.09
CA VAL A 180 5.92 -64.89 13.36
C VAL A 180 6.56 -65.43 14.64
N PHE A 181 5.82 -65.39 15.75
CA PHE A 181 6.05 -66.28 16.89
C PHE A 181 5.28 -67.57 16.63
N THR A 182 5.97 -68.71 16.65
CA THR A 182 5.33 -70.02 16.86
C THR A 182 5.91 -70.62 18.12
N SER A 183 5.03 -70.84 19.10
CA SER A 183 5.27 -71.66 20.28
C SER A 183 4.72 -73.05 20.00
N SER A 184 5.56 -74.07 20.11
CA SER A 184 5.31 -75.40 20.73
C SER A 184 6.54 -76.27 20.51
#